data_AF-A0A7W0ZFY9-F1
#
_entry.id   AF-A0A7W0ZFY9-F1
#
_cell.length_a   1.000
_cell.length_b   1.000
_cell.length_c   1.000
_cell.angle_alpha   90.00
_cell.angle_beta   90.00
_cell.angle_gamma   90.00
#
_symmetry.space_group_name_H-M   'P 1'
#
loop_
_entity.id
_entity.type
_entity.pdbx_description
1 polymer ?
#
loop_
_entity_poly.entity_id
_entity_poly.type
_entity_poly.pdbx_seq_one_letter_code
_entity_poly.pdbx_strand_id
1 'polypeptide(L)' 'MTENPYVRVEIGLDGGQILSTLATPESAEALEQALSGGGAGALALEAPDGNILLMLSRVLYAKRYARESRVGFGD' A
#
# COMPACT_ATOMS: atom_id res chain seq x y z
N MET A 1 13.89 -7.67 -18.29
CA MET A 1 12.89 -6.71 -17.77
C MET A 1 12.72 -7.03 -16.30
N THR A 2 13.25 -6.22 -15.39
CA THR A 2 13.08 -6.48 -13.96
C THR A 2 11.64 -6.12 -13.61
N GLU A 3 10.81 -7.13 -13.38
CA GLU A 3 9.50 -6.92 -12.78
C GLU A 3 9.69 -6.14 -11.48
N ASN A 4 9.04 -4.99 -11.34
CA ASN A 4 9.05 -4.27 -10.08
C ASN A 4 8.18 -5.07 -9.10
N PRO A 5 8.75 -5.71 -8.07
CA PRO A 5 7.98 -6.58 -7.18
C PRO A 5 7.12 -5.77 -6.22
N TYR A 6 7.16 -4.44 -6.27
CA TYR A 6 6.43 -3.54 -5.38
C TYR A 6 5.28 -2.82 -6.09
N VAL A 7 4.25 -2.51 -5.33
CA VAL A 7 3.12 -1.65 -5.73
C VAL A 7 3.21 -0.33 -4.99
N ARG A 8 2.80 0.76 -5.66
CA ARG A 8 2.66 2.06 -4.98
C ARG A 8 1.37 2.06 -4.17
N VAL A 9 1.48 2.49 -2.93
CA VAL A 9 0.37 2.70 -2.01
C VAL A 9 0.42 4.12 -1.49
N GLU A 10 -0.74 4.75 -1.39
CA GLU A 10 -0.90 6.07 -0.76
C GLU A 10 -1.88 5.95 0.40
N ILE A 11 -1.52 6.55 1.53
CA ILE A 11 -2.24 6.44 2.80
C ILE A 11 -2.49 7.84 3.33
N GLY A 12 -3.75 8.19 3.51
CA GLY A 12 -4.15 9.43 4.20
C GLY A 12 -4.33 9.18 5.67
N LEU A 13 -3.69 10.01 6.50
CA LEU A 13 -3.75 9.92 7.95
C LEU A 13 -4.63 11.04 8.54
N ASP A 14 -5.24 10.73 9.67
CA ASP A 14 -5.87 11.71 10.53
C ASP A 14 -4.82 12.75 10.99
N GLY A 15 -5.08 14.02 10.72
CA GLY A 15 -4.08 15.11 10.82
C GLY A 15 -3.57 15.63 9.47
N GLY A 16 -4.07 15.11 8.34
CA GLY A 16 -3.84 15.67 7.00
C GLY A 16 -2.52 15.26 6.34
N GLN A 17 -1.77 14.35 6.96
CA GLN A 17 -0.55 13.79 6.40
C GLN A 17 -0.90 12.76 5.32
N ILE A 18 -0.12 12.74 4.24
CA ILE A 18 -0.24 11.73 3.18
C ILE A 18 1.10 11.01 3.07
N LEU A 19 1.09 9.70 3.25
CA LEU A 19 2.24 8.82 3.03
C LEU A 19 2.10 8.14 1.68
N SER A 20 3.04 8.38 0.76
CA SER A 20 3.18 7.62 -0.48
C SER A 20 4.43 6.76 -0.41
N THR A 21 4.28 5.45 -0.56
CA THR A 21 5.38 4.50 -0.49
C THR A 21 5.19 3.32 -1.45
N LEU A 22 6.26 2.54 -1.62
CA LEU A 22 6.22 1.24 -2.27
C LEU A 22 6.01 0.17 -1.20
N ALA A 23 5.19 -0.83 -1.48
CA ALA A 23 4.97 -1.97 -0.61
C ALA A 23 4.94 -3.28 -1.40
N THR A 24 5.19 -4.40 -0.73
CA THR A 24 4.94 -5.71 -1.35
C THR A 24 3.44 -5.87 -1.67
N PRO A 25 3.06 -6.62 -2.71
CA PRO A 25 1.67 -6.84 -3.08
C PRO A 25 0.86 -7.47 -1.94
N GLU A 26 1.49 -8.41 -1.21
CA GLU A 26 0.90 -9.08 -0.05
C GLU A 26 0.65 -8.10 1.09
N SER A 27 1.62 -7.24 1.41
CA SER A 27 1.47 -6.26 2.49
C SER A 27 0.46 -5.17 2.15
N ALA A 28 0.39 -4.76 0.88
CA ALA A 28 -0.65 -3.85 0.40
C ALA A 28 -2.06 -4.46 0.50
N GLU A 29 -2.21 -5.74 0.15
CA GLU A 29 -3.48 -6.46 0.30
C GLU A 29 -3.87 -6.63 1.77
N ALA A 30 -2.91 -6.95 2.65
CA ALA A 30 -3.14 -7.03 4.09
C ALA A 30 -3.64 -5.69 4.67
N LEU A 31 -3.12 -4.56 4.18
CA LEU A 31 -3.63 -3.23 4.55
C LEU A 31 -5.08 -3.04 4.14
N GLU A 32 -5.44 -3.38 2.90
CA GLU A 32 -6.82 -3.27 2.40
C GLU A 32 -7.79 -4.15 3.21
N GLN A 33 -7.41 -5.39 3.50
CA GLN A 33 -8.20 -6.31 4.31
C GLN A 33 -8.37 -5.82 5.75
N ALA A 34 -7.29 -5.35 6.38
CA ALA A 34 -7.33 -4.87 7.76
C ALA A 34 -8.23 -3.63 7.94
N LEU A 35 -8.17 -2.69 6.98
CA LEU A 35 -9.05 -1.51 6.98
C LEU A 35 -10.51 -1.89 6.74
N SER A 36 -10.77 -2.81 5.80
CA SER A 36 -12.12 -3.28 5.50
C SER A 36 -12.77 -4.03 6.66
N GLY A 37 -11.96 -4.73 7.47
CA GLY A 37 -12.41 -5.42 8.68
C GLY A 37 -12.67 -4.51 9.88
N GLY A 38 -12.51 -3.19 9.75
CA GLY A 38 -12.60 -2.24 10.87
C GLY A 38 -11.45 -2.41 11.87
N GLY A 39 -10.29 -2.88 11.40
CA GLY A 39 -9.15 -3.22 12.23
C GLY A 39 -8.70 -2.04 13.10
N ALA A 40 -8.58 -2.30 14.41
CA ALA A 40 -7.95 -1.40 15.36
C ALA A 40 -6.60 -2.01 15.77
N GLY A 41 -5.51 -1.28 15.55
CA GLY A 41 -4.17 -1.76 15.89
C GLY A 41 -3.08 -1.26 14.97
N ALA A 42 -1.95 -1.94 15.01
CA ALA A 42 -0.79 -1.65 14.18
C ALA A 42 -0.71 -2.67 13.02
N LEU A 43 -0.34 -2.19 11.83
CA LEU A 43 -0.02 -3.02 10.67
C LEU A 43 1.37 -2.69 10.17
N ALA A 44 2.19 -3.70 9.92
CA ALA A 44 3.51 -3.54 9.31
C ALA A 44 3.36 -3.55 7.79
N LEU A 45 3.70 -2.43 7.15
CA LEU A 45 3.78 -2.31 5.69
C LEU A 45 5.23 -2.59 5.26
N GLU A 46 5.43 -3.63 4.48
CA GLU A 46 6.76 -4.05 4.01
C GLU A 46 7.17 -3.20 2.81
N ALA A 47 8.07 -2.23 3.03
CA ALA A 47 8.62 -1.37 1.99
C ALA A 47 10.08 -1.73 1.65
N PRO A 48 10.59 -1.33 0.47
CA PRO A 48 11.94 -1.66 0.03
C PRO A 48 13.06 -1.17 0.96
N ASP A 49 12.82 -0.07 1.67
CA ASP A 49 13.75 0.61 2.56
C ASP A 49 13.55 0.26 4.04
N GLY A 50 12.52 -0.54 4.35
CA GLY A 50 12.22 -1.01 5.70
C GLY A 50 10.73 -1.17 5.96
N ASN A 51 10.40 -1.71 7.14
CA ASN A 51 9.01 -1.88 7.52
C ASN A 51 8.45 -0.57 8.11
N ILE A 52 7.29 -0.15 7.63
CA ILE A 52 6.56 1.01 8.14
C ILE A 52 5.45 0.49 9.06
N LEU A 53 5.50 0.86 10.34
CA LEU A 53 4.45 0.51 11.29
C LEU A 53 3.32 1.54 11.26
N LEU A 54 2.16 1.16 10.72
CA LEU A 54 0.98 2.01 10.56
C LEU A 54 -0.03 1.76 11.68
N MET A 55 -0.52 2.84 12.30
CA MET A 55 -1.66 2.76 13.22
C MET A 55 -2.96 2.85 12.43
N LEU A 56 -3.69 1.73 12.30
CA LEU A 56 -4.93 1.65 11.52
C LEU A 56 -6.01 2.61 12.02
N SER A 57 -6.05 2.88 13.33
CA SER A 57 -6.98 3.84 13.95
C SER A 57 -6.75 5.31 13.55
N ARG A 58 -5.67 5.59 12.80
CA ARG A 58 -5.34 6.90 12.25
C ARG A 58 -5.42 6.94 10.73
N VAL A 59 -5.78 5.83 10.07
CA VAL A 59 -5.88 5.78 8.61
C VAL A 59 -7.28 6.21 8.18
N LEU A 60 -7.35 7.26 7.35
CA LEU A 60 -8.59 7.75 6.76
C LEU A 60 -8.89 7.06 5.42
N TYR A 61 -7.85 6.81 4.63
CA TYR A 61 -7.95 6.08 3.37
C TYR A 61 -6.64 5.39 3.01
N ALA A 62 -6.75 4.35 2.18
CA ALA A 62 -5.63 3.77 1.46
C ALA A 62 -6.00 3.66 -0.03
N LYS A 63 -5.05 3.97 -0.90
CA LYS A 63 -5.16 3.84 -2.35
C LYS A 63 -4.01 3.02 -2.88
N ARG A 64 -4.31 1.84 -3.42
CA ARG A 64 -3.37 1.02 -4.17
C ARG A 64 -3.41 1.41 -5.65
N TYR A 65 -2.25 1.71 -6.22
CA TYR A 65 -2.14 1.98 -7.64
C TYR A 65 -2.13 0.66 -8.41
N ALA A 66 -2.94 0.56 -9.47
CA ALA A 66 -2.86 -0.57 -10.39
C ALA A 66 -1.46 -0.61 -11.01
N ARG A 67 -0.89 -1.82 -11.16
CA ARG A 67 0.29 -2.01 -11.99
C ARG A 67 -0.08 -1.53 -13.39
N GLU A 68 0.69 -0.62 -13.98
CA GLU A 68 0.47 -0.27 -15.38
C GLU A 68 0.61 -1.56 -16.21
N SER A 69 -0.52 -2.11 -16.67
CA SER A 69 -0.49 -3.10 -17.74
C SER A 69 0.11 -2.40 -18.94
N ARG A 70 1.38 -2.70 -19.22
CA ARG A 70 2.02 -2.28 -20.46
C ARG A 70 1.18 -2.92 -21.57
N VAL A 71 0.34 -2.12 -22.23
CA VAL A 71 -0.40 -2.59 -23.41
C VAL A 71 0.66 -2.90 -24.46
N GLY A 72 1.08 -4.16 -24.50
CA GLY A 72 1.94 -4.66 -25.56
C GLY A 72 1.08 -4.78 -26.80
N PHE A 73 1.32 -3.91 -27.79
CA PHE A 73 0.94 -4.23 -29.15
C PHE A 73 1.84 -5.41 -29.55
N GLY A 74 1.33 -6.62 -29.38
CA GLY A 74 1.97 -7.82 -29.91
C GLY A 74 1.94 -7.75 -31.44
N ASP A 75 3.10 -7.92 -32.04
CA ASP A 75 3.24 -8.41 -33.41
C ASP A 75 2.98 -9.92 -33.43
#